data_AF-A0A5B3GQN2-F1
#
_entry.id   AF-A0A5B3GQN2-F1
#
_cell.length_a   1.000
_cell.length_b   1.000
_cell.length_c   1.000
_cell.angle_alpha   90.00
_cell.angle_beta   90.00
_cell.angle_gamma   90.00
#
_symmetry.space_group_name_H-M   'P 1'
#
loop_
_entity.id
_entity.type
_entity.pdbx_description
1 polymer ?
#
loop_
_entity_poly.entity_id
_entity_poly.type
_entity_poly.pdbx_seq_one_letter_code
_entity_poly.pdbx_strand_id
1 'polypeptide(L)'
;MKFNLDIDSQSLNVNHRCVSEICDFSNKLYPDMIATTSDNTSEIEHKGVYFLRQTDVEEYLQKYSPIQLRQSKSTDTHPAYPTLNFGVSKGLSFDRVLIYPTKPILDWIIRGIELKPTSKCKLYVAITRARYSVAILYDYNDNVNICGITKYK
;
A
#
# COMPACT_ATOMS: atom_id res chain seq x y z
N MET A 1 -28.68 1.94 33.06
CA MET A 1 -28.57 0.61 32.43
C MET A 1 -27.18 0.52 31.81
N LYS A 2 -26.26 -0.28 32.37
CA LYS A 2 -24.94 -0.54 31.77
C LYS A 2 -25.10 -1.78 30.89
N PHE A 3 -24.93 -1.63 29.59
CA PHE A 3 -24.83 -2.79 28.70
C PHE A 3 -23.48 -3.46 28.97
N ASN A 4 -23.48 -4.72 29.38
CA ASN A 4 -22.29 -5.56 29.38
C ASN A 4 -22.02 -5.92 27.91
N LEU A 5 -21.13 -5.15 27.29
CA LEU A 5 -20.67 -5.36 25.93
C LEU A 5 -19.24 -5.88 26.01
N ASP A 6 -19.03 -7.14 25.63
CA ASP A 6 -17.70 -7.67 25.40
C ASP A 6 -17.26 -7.32 23.98
N ILE A 7 -16.19 -6.55 23.85
CA ILE A 7 -15.62 -6.17 22.55
C ILE A 7 -14.73 -7.31 22.07
N ASP A 8 -15.17 -8.02 21.05
CA ASP A 8 -14.34 -8.99 20.33
C ASP A 8 -13.29 -8.25 19.48
N SER A 9 -12.04 -8.40 19.88
CA SER A 9 -10.88 -7.81 19.20
C SER A 9 -10.11 -8.82 18.34
N GLN A 10 -10.57 -10.08 18.26
CA GLN A 10 -9.78 -11.18 17.69
C GLN A 10 -10.37 -11.77 16.40
N SER A 11 -11.69 -11.87 16.26
CA SER A 11 -12.29 -12.69 15.18
C SER A 11 -12.17 -12.14 13.75
N LEU A 12 -11.66 -10.92 13.55
CA LEU A 12 -11.56 -10.27 12.22
C LEU A 12 -10.12 -9.84 11.88
N ASN A 13 -9.15 -10.70 12.19
CA ASN A 13 -7.73 -10.46 11.91
C ASN A 13 -7.20 -11.15 10.63
N VAL A 14 -8.07 -11.81 9.85
CA VAL A 14 -7.70 -12.44 8.57
C VAL A 14 -8.15 -11.57 7.40
N ASN A 15 -7.22 -11.27 6.49
CA ASN A 15 -7.43 -10.49 5.28
C ASN A 15 -7.46 -11.40 4.05
N HIS A 16 -8.68 -11.63 3.56
CA HIS A 16 -8.95 -12.44 2.36
C HIS A 16 -8.64 -11.76 1.03
N ARG A 17 -8.15 -10.51 1.04
CA ARG A 17 -7.88 -9.72 -0.17
C ARG A 17 -6.40 -9.69 -0.49
N CYS A 18 -5.59 -9.21 0.44
CA CYS A 18 -4.20 -8.85 0.20
C CYS A 18 -3.31 -10.05 0.45
N VAL A 19 -2.25 -10.25 -0.33
CA VAL A 19 -1.18 -11.22 -0.01
C VAL A 19 -0.45 -10.85 1.30
N SER A 20 0.27 -11.81 1.87
CA SER A 20 1.01 -11.69 3.14
C SER A 20 1.91 -10.45 3.20
N GLU A 21 2.68 -10.20 2.16
CA GLU A 21 3.69 -9.15 2.09
C GLU A 21 3.04 -7.75 2.16
N ILE A 22 1.83 -7.61 1.62
CA ILE A 22 1.03 -6.37 1.72
C ILE A 22 0.47 -6.24 3.14
N CYS A 23 -0.02 -7.33 3.74
CA CYS A 23 -0.51 -7.32 5.12
C CYS A 23 0.61 -6.91 6.08
N ASP A 24 1.77 -7.55 5.99
CA ASP A 24 2.97 -7.27 6.79
C ASP A 24 3.42 -5.81 6.64
N PHE A 25 3.43 -5.30 5.41
CA PHE A 25 3.76 -3.89 5.18
C PHE A 25 2.73 -2.94 5.78
N SER A 26 1.43 -3.25 5.65
CA SER A 26 0.35 -2.43 6.21
C SER A 26 0.30 -2.46 7.75
N ASN A 27 0.65 -3.59 8.36
CA ASN A 27 0.72 -3.76 9.82
C ASN A 27 1.76 -2.83 10.45
N LYS A 28 2.86 -2.52 9.74
CA LYS A 28 3.88 -1.55 10.19
C LYS A 28 3.31 -0.14 10.43
N LEU A 29 2.17 0.21 9.83
CA LEU A 29 1.50 1.46 10.16
C LEU A 29 1.01 1.42 11.60
N TYR A 30 0.41 0.33 12.07
CA TYR A 30 -0.21 0.24 13.38
C TYR A 30 0.45 -0.85 14.23
N PRO A 31 1.70 -0.65 14.68
CA PRO A 31 2.46 -1.68 15.41
C PRO A 31 1.81 -2.07 16.76
N ASP A 32 1.02 -1.17 17.35
CA ASP A 32 0.33 -1.41 18.63
C ASP A 32 -1.02 -2.14 18.47
N MET A 33 -1.44 -2.44 17.24
CA MET A 33 -2.67 -3.19 16.96
C MET A 33 -2.34 -4.66 16.69
N ILE A 34 -3.34 -5.53 16.86
CA ILE A 34 -3.23 -6.93 16.47
C ILE A 34 -2.95 -6.99 14.95
N ALA A 35 -1.84 -7.62 14.59
CA ALA A 35 -1.44 -7.76 13.21
C ALA A 35 -2.48 -8.56 12.41
N THR A 36 -2.80 -8.06 11.23
CA THR A 36 -3.65 -8.76 10.27
C THR A 36 -2.83 -9.79 9.50
N THR A 37 -3.34 -11.00 9.35
CA THR A 37 -2.72 -12.07 8.55
C THR A 37 -3.44 -12.22 7.22
N SER A 38 -2.76 -12.76 6.21
CA SER A 38 -3.35 -13.07 4.92
C SER A 38 -3.61 -14.57 4.80
N ASP A 39 -4.73 -14.94 4.18
CA ASP A 39 -4.96 -16.29 3.65
C ASP A 39 -5.03 -16.30 2.11
N ASN A 40 -4.67 -15.18 1.47
CA ASN A 40 -4.53 -15.13 0.02
C ASN A 40 -3.24 -15.86 -0.39
N THR A 41 -3.40 -17.09 -0.86
CA THR A 41 -2.34 -18.01 -1.30
C THR A 41 -2.08 -17.95 -2.81
N SER A 42 -2.49 -16.87 -3.49
CA SER A 42 -2.31 -16.74 -4.94
C SER A 42 -0.82 -16.77 -5.31
N GLU A 43 -0.44 -17.72 -6.15
CA GLU A 43 0.90 -17.79 -6.73
C GLU A 43 0.94 -17.04 -8.06
N ILE A 44 1.36 -15.78 -7.98
CA ILE A 44 1.44 -14.90 -9.14
C ILE A 44 2.83 -14.26 -9.25
N GLU A 45 3.24 -13.93 -10.48
CA GLU A 45 4.44 -13.10 -10.70
C GLU A 45 4.22 -11.70 -10.12
N HIS A 46 5.28 -11.11 -9.56
CA HIS A 46 5.28 -9.73 -9.06
C HIS A 46 4.27 -9.53 -7.91
N LYS A 47 4.57 -10.23 -6.81
CA LYS A 47 3.81 -10.29 -5.55
C LYS A 47 4.51 -9.47 -4.45
N GLY A 48 3.76 -8.72 -3.66
CA GLY A 48 4.27 -7.92 -2.54
C GLY A 48 4.49 -6.44 -2.82
N VAL A 49 5.41 -5.81 -2.10
CA VAL A 49 5.61 -4.35 -2.12
C VAL A 49 6.93 -4.00 -2.80
N TYR A 50 6.87 -3.03 -3.71
CA TYR A 50 8.00 -2.65 -4.56
C TYR A 50 8.26 -1.15 -4.52
N PHE A 51 9.53 -0.77 -4.59
CA PHE A 51 9.91 0.56 -5.05
C PHE A 51 10.04 0.58 -6.57
N LEU A 52 9.48 1.64 -7.16
CA LEU A 52 9.49 1.90 -8.59
C LEU A 52 10.09 3.28 -8.83
N ARG A 53 11.08 3.40 -9.72
CA ARG A 53 11.64 4.70 -10.13
C ARG A 53 10.72 5.39 -11.13
N GLN A 54 10.78 6.70 -11.18
CA GLN A 54 10.01 7.51 -12.12
C GLN A 54 10.29 7.13 -13.58
N THR A 55 11.53 6.76 -13.89
CA THR A 55 11.96 6.32 -15.23
C THR A 55 11.33 4.99 -15.67
N ASP A 56 10.91 4.16 -14.71
CA ASP A 56 10.36 2.82 -14.96
C ASP A 56 8.81 2.81 -14.96
N VAL A 57 8.16 3.95 -14.69
CA VAL A 57 6.69 4.05 -14.54
C VAL A 57 5.94 3.63 -15.79
N GLU A 58 6.36 4.10 -16.97
CA GLU A 58 5.66 3.81 -18.22
C GLU A 58 5.67 2.32 -18.54
N GLU A 59 6.84 1.68 -18.45
CA GLU A 59 6.99 0.24 -18.68
C GLU A 59 6.23 -0.57 -17.64
N TYR A 60 6.27 -0.17 -16.36
CA TYR A 60 5.50 -0.83 -15.31
C TYR A 60 3.98 -0.75 -15.55
N LEU A 61 3.49 0.40 -16.01
CA LEU A 61 2.08 0.59 -16.36
C LEU A 61 1.67 -0.28 -17.55
N GLN A 62 2.49 -0.32 -18.60
CA GLN A 62 2.25 -1.18 -19.78
C GLN A 62 2.25 -2.66 -19.40
N LYS A 63 3.20 -3.09 -18.57
CA LYS A 63 3.37 -4.50 -18.20
C LYS A 63 2.27 -5.01 -17.26
N TYR A 64 1.88 -4.22 -16.25
CA TYR A 64 1.05 -4.71 -15.15
C TYR A 64 -0.32 -4.06 -15.03
N SER A 65 -0.59 -2.96 -15.77
CA SER A 65 -1.84 -2.19 -15.73
C SER A 65 -2.38 -1.91 -14.31
N PRO A 66 -1.55 -1.46 -13.35
CA PRO A 66 -2.01 -1.15 -12.00
C PRO A 66 -2.95 0.07 -12.00
N ILE A 67 -3.84 0.15 -11.02
CA ILE A 67 -4.53 1.42 -10.75
C ILE A 67 -3.53 2.41 -10.13
N GLN A 68 -3.54 3.65 -10.62
CA GLN A 68 -2.71 4.71 -10.03
C GLN A 68 -3.45 5.34 -8.85
N LEU A 69 -2.79 5.46 -7.72
CA LEU A 69 -3.34 6.01 -6.49
C LEU A 69 -2.51 7.22 -6.04
N ARG A 70 -3.19 8.36 -5.84
CA ARG A 70 -2.58 9.61 -5.34
C ARG A 70 -3.35 10.20 -4.17
N GLN A 71 -2.72 11.08 -3.39
CA GLN A 71 -3.43 11.77 -2.32
C GLN A 71 -4.28 12.94 -2.83
N SER A 72 -3.75 13.69 -3.80
CA SER A 72 -4.29 14.95 -4.31
C SER A 72 -4.21 14.98 -5.83
N LYS A 73 -5.13 15.73 -6.47
CA LYS A 73 -5.10 15.96 -7.93
C LYS A 73 -3.85 16.73 -8.40
N SER A 74 -3.16 17.42 -7.49
CA SER A 74 -1.90 18.12 -7.75
C SER A 74 -0.71 17.18 -7.93
N THR A 75 -0.85 15.90 -7.62
CA THR A 75 0.18 14.89 -7.89
C THR A 75 -0.04 14.33 -9.28
N ASP A 76 0.91 14.57 -10.18
CA ASP A 76 0.82 14.07 -11.54
C ASP A 76 0.94 12.55 -11.59
N THR A 77 0.15 11.96 -12.47
CA THR A 77 0.11 10.53 -12.76
C THR A 77 0.10 10.35 -14.28
N HIS A 78 0.35 9.14 -14.77
CA HIS A 78 0.31 8.93 -16.21
C HIS A 78 -1.12 9.10 -16.73
N PRO A 79 -1.37 10.05 -17.66
CA PRO A 79 -2.73 10.45 -18.05
C PRO A 79 -3.47 9.38 -18.84
N ALA A 80 -2.77 8.45 -19.48
CA ALA A 80 -3.38 7.36 -20.26
C ALA A 80 -3.93 6.22 -19.39
N TYR A 81 -3.61 6.17 -18.09
CA TYR A 81 -4.03 5.09 -17.20
C TYR A 81 -4.98 5.61 -16.11
N PRO A 82 -5.91 4.77 -15.62
CA PRO A 82 -6.87 5.19 -14.61
C PRO A 82 -6.15 5.61 -13.32
N THR A 83 -6.67 6.67 -12.70
CA THR A 83 -6.12 7.25 -11.47
C THR A 83 -7.25 7.55 -10.49
N LEU A 84 -7.06 7.20 -9.21
CA LEU A 84 -7.96 7.53 -8.12
C LEU A 84 -7.24 8.24 -6.98
N ASN A 85 -8.00 9.03 -6.23
CA ASN A 85 -7.53 9.52 -4.93
C ASN A 85 -7.63 8.39 -3.89
N PHE A 86 -6.73 8.36 -2.91
CA PHE A 86 -6.75 7.35 -1.83
C PHE A 86 -8.14 7.18 -1.19
N GLY A 87 -8.81 8.28 -0.84
CA GLY A 87 -10.14 8.23 -0.25
C GLY A 87 -11.22 7.68 -1.18
N VAL A 88 -11.16 8.01 -2.48
CA VAL A 88 -12.11 7.55 -3.50
C VAL A 88 -11.95 6.05 -3.77
N SER A 89 -10.74 5.51 -3.59
CA SER A 89 -10.48 4.08 -3.75
C SER A 89 -11.08 3.21 -2.63
N LYS A 90 -11.54 3.80 -1.52
CA LYS A 90 -12.07 3.06 -0.38
C LYS A 90 -13.28 2.20 -0.81
N GLY A 91 -13.27 0.94 -0.41
CA GLY A 91 -14.28 -0.05 -0.81
C GLY A 91 -13.98 -0.78 -2.12
N LEU A 92 -13.09 -0.24 -2.96
CA LEU A 92 -12.63 -0.90 -4.18
C LEU A 92 -11.47 -1.85 -3.89
N SER A 93 -11.22 -2.77 -4.83
CA SER A 93 -10.11 -3.71 -4.80
C SER A 93 -9.57 -3.87 -6.23
N PHE A 94 -8.24 -3.94 -6.35
CA PHE A 94 -7.54 -4.06 -7.62
C PHE A 94 -6.45 -5.12 -7.49
N ASP A 95 -6.06 -5.73 -8.61
CA ASP A 95 -5.01 -6.73 -8.60
C ASP A 95 -3.66 -6.10 -8.20
N ARG A 96 -3.37 -4.91 -8.73
CA ARG A 96 -2.14 -4.17 -8.49
C ARG A 96 -2.41 -2.68 -8.36
N VAL A 97 -1.64 -2.00 -7.50
CA VAL A 97 -1.71 -0.55 -7.32
C VAL A 97 -0.34 0.08 -7.49
N LEU A 98 -0.31 1.29 -8.06
CA LEU A 98 0.86 2.17 -8.08
C LEU A 98 0.56 3.40 -7.23
N ILE A 99 1.24 3.53 -6.10
CA ILE A 99 1.10 4.64 -5.15
C ILE A 99 2.09 5.73 -5.50
N TYR A 100 1.57 6.94 -5.67
CA TYR A 100 2.34 8.18 -5.72
C TYR A 100 2.36 8.79 -4.31
N PRO A 101 3.44 8.57 -3.53
CA PRO A 101 3.47 8.94 -2.13
C PRO A 101 3.65 10.46 -1.97
N THR A 102 3.19 11.00 -0.84
CA THR A 102 3.59 12.33 -0.41
C THR A 102 4.93 12.28 0.31
N LYS A 103 5.61 13.42 0.46
CA LYS A 103 6.86 13.50 1.21
C LYS A 103 6.76 12.88 2.62
N PRO A 104 5.73 13.17 3.45
CA PRO A 104 5.59 12.50 4.75
C PRO A 104 5.46 10.97 4.66
N ILE A 105 4.80 10.46 3.60
CA ILE A 105 4.69 9.01 3.38
C ILE A 105 6.08 8.43 3.06
N LEU A 106 6.86 9.06 2.19
CA LEU A 106 8.23 8.62 1.92
C LEU A 106 9.12 8.71 3.17
N ASP A 107 9.03 9.79 3.92
CA ASP A 107 9.76 9.98 5.17
C ASP A 107 9.42 8.88 6.20
N TRP A 108 8.16 8.46 6.27
CA TRP A 108 7.77 7.30 7.09
C TRP A 108 8.40 6.00 6.59
N ILE A 109 8.29 5.70 5.29
CA ILE A 109 8.81 4.46 4.72
C ILE A 109 10.33 4.35 4.90
N ILE A 110 11.05 5.45 4.64
CA ILE A 110 12.52 5.44 4.54
C ILE A 110 13.19 5.70 5.89
N ARG A 111 12.59 6.58 6.71
CA ARG A 111 13.21 7.08 7.95
C ARG A 111 12.45 6.67 9.21
N GLY A 112 11.29 6.03 9.08
CA GLY A 112 10.44 5.69 10.22
C GLY A 112 9.79 6.90 10.89
N ILE A 113 9.74 8.06 10.23
CA ILE A 113 9.13 9.27 10.78
C ILE A 113 7.61 9.07 10.89
N GLU A 114 7.05 9.34 12.06
CA GLU A 114 5.62 9.10 12.30
C GLU A 114 4.71 9.91 11.38
N LEU A 115 3.68 9.24 10.84
CA LEU A 115 2.64 9.89 10.05
C LEU A 115 1.56 10.49 10.96
N LYS A 116 1.10 11.69 10.60
CA LYS A 116 -0.15 12.24 11.14
C LYS A 116 -1.30 11.24 10.94
N PRO A 117 -2.26 11.12 11.88
CA PRO A 117 -3.33 10.12 11.84
C PRO A 117 -4.08 10.07 10.49
N THR A 118 -4.41 11.22 9.92
CA THR A 118 -5.10 11.29 8.62
C THR A 118 -4.28 10.72 7.47
N SER A 119 -2.97 11.01 7.41
CA SER A 119 -2.08 10.48 6.37
C SER A 119 -1.88 8.98 6.53
N LYS A 120 -1.72 8.53 7.78
CA LYS A 120 -1.60 7.13 8.16
C LYS A 120 -2.82 6.30 7.70
N CYS A 121 -4.03 6.77 8.00
CA CYS A 121 -5.28 6.14 7.56
C CYS A 121 -5.40 6.10 6.04
N LYS A 122 -5.07 7.19 5.34
CA LYS A 122 -5.14 7.25 3.87
C LYS A 122 -4.15 6.31 3.20
N LEU A 123 -2.94 6.20 3.74
CA LEU A 123 -1.92 5.26 3.24
C LEU A 123 -2.36 3.80 3.47
N TYR A 124 -2.89 3.49 4.65
CA TYR A 124 -3.45 2.16 4.91
C TYR A 124 -4.54 1.79 3.90
N VAL A 125 -5.45 2.72 3.59
CA VAL A 125 -6.47 2.52 2.55
C VAL A 125 -5.81 2.21 1.21
N ALA A 126 -4.83 3.03 0.78
CA ALA A 126 -4.16 2.88 -0.52
C ALA A 126 -3.45 1.52 -0.67
N ILE A 127 -2.67 1.11 0.34
CA ILE A 127 -1.94 -0.17 0.36
C ILE A 127 -2.91 -1.35 0.25
N THR A 128 -3.95 -1.35 1.10
CA THR A 128 -4.92 -2.46 1.19
C THR A 128 -5.93 -2.52 0.05
N ARG A 129 -5.77 -1.69 -0.99
CA ARG A 129 -6.55 -1.81 -2.24
C ARG A 129 -5.99 -2.89 -3.15
N ALA A 130 -4.70 -3.22 -3.04
CA ALA A 130 -4.05 -4.23 -3.87
C ALA A 130 -4.33 -5.64 -3.34
N ARG A 131 -4.61 -6.57 -4.26
CA ARG A 131 -4.63 -8.01 -3.98
C ARG A 131 -3.22 -8.58 -4.00
N TYR A 132 -2.43 -8.23 -5.02
CA TYR A 132 -1.19 -8.94 -5.30
C TYR A 132 0.07 -8.08 -5.14
N SER A 133 0.08 -6.85 -5.65
CA SER A 133 1.25 -5.97 -5.47
C SER A 133 0.96 -4.48 -5.36
N VAL A 134 1.85 -3.83 -4.61
CA VAL A 134 1.89 -2.39 -4.37
C VAL A 134 3.23 -1.88 -4.87
N ALA A 135 3.23 -1.09 -5.94
CA ALA A 135 4.40 -0.30 -6.32
C ALA A 135 4.30 1.08 -5.65
N ILE A 136 5.42 1.56 -5.12
CA ILE A 136 5.55 2.88 -4.49
C ILE A 136 6.59 3.65 -5.28
N LEU A 137 6.18 4.79 -5.83
CA LEU A 137 7.07 5.66 -6.57
C LEU A 137 8.14 6.25 -5.63
N TYR A 138 9.40 5.93 -5.88
CA TYR A 138 10.54 6.46 -5.15
C TYR A 138 11.80 6.28 -6.00
N ASP A 139 12.49 7.39 -6.31
CA ASP A 139 13.80 7.35 -6.96
C ASP A 139 14.86 6.99 -5.91
N TYR A 140 15.00 5.70 -5.66
CA TYR A 140 15.94 5.14 -4.70
C TYR A 140 17.37 5.15 -5.22
N ASN A 141 18.32 5.20 -4.28
CA ASN A 141 19.72 4.88 -4.55
C ASN A 141 19.94 3.36 -4.41
N ASP A 142 21.00 2.84 -5.03
CA ASP A 142 21.31 1.40 -4.98
C ASP A 142 21.58 0.87 -3.56
N ASN A 143 21.97 1.75 -2.64
CA ASN A 143 22.24 1.41 -1.24
C ASN A 143 20.99 1.36 -0.34
N VAL A 144 19.82 1.79 -0.82
CA VAL A 144 18.59 1.73 -0.02
C VAL A 144 18.10 0.29 0.05
N ASN A 145 17.95 -0.24 1.28
CA ASN A 145 17.31 -1.52 1.55
C ASN A 145 16.33 -1.34 2.71
N ILE A 146 15.04 -1.52 2.42
CA ILE A 146 13.96 -1.42 3.41
C ILE A 146 13.31 -2.80 3.51
N CYS A 147 13.33 -3.38 4.72
CA CYS A 147 12.74 -4.70 4.96
C CYS A 147 11.28 -4.75 4.48
N GLY A 148 10.95 -5.76 3.68
CA GLY A 148 9.61 -5.97 3.11
C GLY A 148 9.28 -5.09 1.89
N ILE A 149 10.26 -4.39 1.31
CA ILE A 149 10.10 -3.69 0.04
C ILE A 149 11.23 -4.09 -0.92
N THR A 150 10.86 -4.60 -2.09
CA THR A 150 11.80 -5.02 -3.14
C THR A 150 11.98 -3.90 -4.16
N LYS A 151 13.13 -3.81 -4.83
CA LYS A 151 13.30 -2.90 -5.97
C LYS A 151 12.72 -3.55 -7.22
N TYR A 152 11.97 -2.80 -8.03
CA TYR A 152 11.38 -3.35 -9.26
C TYR A 152 12.45 -3.79 -10.29
N LYS A 153 13.64 -3.18 -10.27
CA LYS A 153 14.80 -3.52 -11.10
C LYS A 153 16.08 -3.40 -10.30
#